data_AF-A0A2E4B939-F1
#
_entry.id   AF-A0A2E4B939-F1
#
_cell.length_a   1.000
_cell.length_b   1.000
_cell.length_c   1.000
_cell.angle_alpha   90.00
_cell.angle_beta   90.00
_cell.angle_gamma   90.00
#
_symmetry.space_group_name_H-M   'P 1'
#
loop_
_entity.id
_entity.type
_entity.pdbx_description
1 polymer ?
#
loop_
_entity_poly.entity_id
_entity_poly.type
_entity_poly.pdbx_seq_one_letter_code
_entity_poly.pdbx_strand_id
1 'polypeptide(L)' 'MSDQQASAPGVSVIGLGAMGSGIAHTLIEGGFTVSVWNRSRTKV' A
#
# COMPACT_ATOMS: atom_id res chain seq x y z
N MET A 1 30.17 -3.91 -6.46
CA MET A 1 29.10 -3.27 -5.67
C MET A 1 28.04 -4.31 -5.40
N SER A 2 27.74 -4.62 -4.14
CA SER A 2 26.70 -5.59 -3.80
C SER A 2 25.34 -4.90 -3.86
N ASP A 3 24.57 -5.17 -4.90
CA ASP A 3 23.15 -4.83 -4.97
C ASP A 3 22.38 -5.73 -4.00
N GLN A 4 22.25 -5.30 -2.76
CA GLN A 4 21.19 -5.83 -1.90
C GLN A 4 19.88 -5.19 -2.35
N GLN A 5 19.17 -5.85 -3.27
CA GLN A 5 17.75 -5.59 -3.48
C GLN A 5 17.00 -6.00 -2.21
N ALA A 6 16.94 -5.09 -1.25
CA ALA A 6 16.00 -5.19 -0.15
C ALA A 6 14.60 -5.13 -0.77
N SER A 7 13.91 -6.27 -0.82
CA SER A 7 12.52 -6.32 -1.25
C SER A 7 11.74 -5.30 -0.43
N ALA A 8 11.08 -4.33 -1.08
CA ALA A 8 10.36 -3.28 -0.38
C ALA A 8 9.38 -3.94 0.62
N PRO A 9 9.39 -3.56 1.91
CA PRO A 9 8.56 -4.21 2.90
C PRO A 9 7.08 -4.10 2.52
N GLY A 10 6.34 -5.19 2.68
CA GLY A 10 4.90 -5.20 2.40
C GLY A 10 4.13 -4.33 3.38
N VAL A 11 3.20 -3.52 2.89
CA VAL A 11 2.40 -2.60 3.71
C VAL A 11 0.92 -2.94 3.59
N SER A 12 0.22 -3.03 4.72
CA SER A 12 -1.24 -3.23 4.76
C SER A 12 -1.97 -1.96 5.17
N VAL A 13 -2.93 -1.52 4.36
CA VAL A 13 -3.80 -0.38 4.68
C VAL A 13 -5.19 -0.90 5.05
N ILE A 14 -5.61 -0.63 6.29
CA ILE A 14 -6.93 -1.00 6.81
C ILE A 14 -7.83 0.24 6.79
N GLY A 15 -8.77 0.25 5.85
CA GLY A 15 -9.72 1.34 5.64
C GLY A 15 -9.34 2.22 4.44
N LEU A 16 -10.21 2.26 3.44
CA LEU A 16 -10.09 3.07 2.23
C LEU A 16 -11.09 4.24 2.27
N GLY A 17 -10.96 5.05 3.32
CA GLY A 17 -11.63 6.36 3.42
C GLY A 17 -10.86 7.43 2.63
N ALA A 18 -11.25 8.70 2.79
CA ALA A 18 -10.62 9.82 2.08
C ALA A 18 -9.09 9.87 2.25
N MET A 19 -8.59 9.60 3.46
CA MET A 19 -7.14 9.54 3.71
C MET A 19 -6.53 8.20 3.29
N GLY A 20 -7.16 7.08 3.66
CA GLY A 20 -6.61 5.74 3.45
C GLY A 20 -6.35 5.40 1.97
N SER A 21 -7.24 5.84 1.08
CA SER A 21 -7.04 5.68 -0.37
C SER A 21 -5.86 6.48 -0.89
N GLY A 22 -5.67 7.72 -0.42
CA GLY A 22 -4.51 8.54 -0.79
C GLY A 22 -3.20 7.95 -0.31
N ILE A 23 -3.17 7.46 0.94
CA ILE A 23 -2.00 6.78 1.52
C ILE A 23 -1.66 5.53 0.72
N ALA A 24 -2.65 4.69 0.41
CA ALA A 24 -2.43 3.48 -0.40
C ALA A 24 -1.85 3.83 -1.77
N HIS A 25 -2.36 4.88 -2.41
CA HIS A 25 -1.88 5.35 -3.71
C HIS A 25 -0.41 5.81 -3.65
N THR A 26 -0.06 6.66 -2.67
CA THR A 26 1.32 7.14 -2.50
C THR A 26 2.30 6.01 -2.19
N LEU A 27 1.88 4.99 -1.43
CA LEU A 27 2.72 3.82 -1.14
C LEU A 27 2.96 2.97 -2.40
N ILE A 28 1.94 2.80 -3.25
CA ILE A 28 2.08 2.12 -4.54
C ILE A 28 3.04 2.89 -5.45
N GLU A 29 2.88 4.21 -5.56
CA GLU A 29 3.78 5.09 -6.33
C GLU A 29 5.22 5.05 -5.80
N GLY A 30 5.39 4.86 -4.49
CA GLY A 30 6.70 4.66 -3.85
C GLY A 30 7.33 3.28 -4.06
N GLY A 31 6.67 2.38 -4.80
CA GLY A 31 7.19 1.04 -5.10
C GLY A 31 6.98 0.01 -3.99
N PHE A 32 6.15 0.30 -3.00
CA PHE A 32 5.81 -0.66 -1.96
C PHE A 32 4.80 -1.68 -2.47
N THR A 33 4.93 -2.93 -2.02
CA THR A 33 3.86 -3.92 -2.19
C THR A 33 2.76 -3.63 -1.18
N VAL A 34 1.60 -3.19 -1.64
CA VAL A 34 0.48 -2.78 -0.78
C VAL A 34 -0.66 -3.78 -0.85
N SER A 35 -1.14 -4.21 0.31
CA SER A 35 -2.41 -4.93 0.47
C SER A 35 -3.42 -4.04 1.19
N VAL A 36 -4.70 -4.20 0.84
CA VAL A 36 -5.78 -3.37 1.40
C VAL A 36 -6.89 -4.23 1.98
N TRP A 37 -7.49 -3.75 3.06
CA TRP A 37 -8.74 -4.28 3.56
C TRP A 37 -9.69 -3.13 3.85
N ASN A 38 -10.93 -3.24 3.40
CA ASN A 38 -11.97 -2.28 3.72
C ASN A 38 -13.28 -2.99 4.01
N ARG A 39 -14.04 -2.50 5.00
CA ARG A 39 -15.35 -3.05 5.38
C ARG A 39 -16.33 -3.05 4.19
N SER A 40 -16.37 -1.95 3.45
CA SER A 40 -17.23 -1.81 2.27
C SER A 40 -16.45 -2.24 1.03
N ARG A 41 -16.85 -3.38 0.44
CA ARG A 41 -16.19 -3.92 -0.76
C ARG A 41 -16.28 -3.00 -1.98
N THR A 42 -17.24 -2.08 -2.01
CA THR A 42 -17.39 -1.07 -3.08
C THR A 42 -16.25 -0.05 -3.14
N LYS A 43 -15.36 -0.03 -2.14
CA LYS A 43 -14.21 0.90 -2.08
C LYS A 43 -12.86 0.21 -2.30
N VAL A 44 -12.86 -1.08 -2.65
CA VAL A 44 -11.67 -1.90 -2.91
C VAL A 44 -11.56 -2.16 -4.39
#